data_AF-A0AAC8VZE5-F1
#
_entry.id   AF-A0AAC8VZE5-F1
#
_cell.length_a   1.000
_cell.length_b   1.000
_cell.length_c   1.000
_cell.angle_alpha   90.00
_cell.angle_beta   90.00
_cell.angle_gamma   90.00
#
_symmetry.space_group_name_H-M   'P 1'
#
loop_
_entity.id
_entity.type
_entity.pdbx_description
1 polymer ?
#
loop_
_entity_poly.entity_id
_entity_poly.type
_entity_poly.pdbx_seq_one_letter_code
_entity_poly.pdbx_strand_id
1 'polypeptide(L)'
;MKPTPTYANKPTSDNPRDVEAWALAEAARRIIAASHAKDENAYREALQLNQRLWTIFQAAITEEDCGHPPEVRTNIAALSLLVDRETTSRLVDLDFSKIDTLVNINRNVASGLTAQGEFIAAQQATQPPPPAPGQPAGMRPAVPPRPMGQSDAPPVNRESLRISI
;
A
#
# COMPACT_ATOMS: atom_id res chain seq x y z
N MET A 1 1.36 -1.15 37.11
CA MET A 1 1.05 -1.03 35.67
C MET A 1 2.33 -0.64 34.95
N LYS A 2 2.84 -1.48 34.04
CA LYS A 2 4.04 -1.15 33.26
C LYS A 2 3.63 -0.16 32.15
N PRO A 3 4.36 0.94 31.92
CA PRO A 3 4.01 1.91 30.89
C PRO A 3 4.07 1.24 29.51
N THR A 4 3.00 1.38 28.73
CA THR A 4 2.96 1.01 27.32
C THR A 4 4.05 1.82 26.60
N PRO A 5 4.96 1.21 25.85
CA PRO A 5 5.96 1.96 25.10
C PRO A 5 5.27 2.79 24.02
N THR A 6 5.11 4.09 24.28
CA THR A 6 4.64 5.07 23.31
C THR A 6 5.70 5.21 22.21
N TYR A 7 5.34 4.86 20.98
CA TYR A 7 6.22 5.04 19.81
C TYR A 7 6.39 6.54 19.57
N ALA A 8 7.56 7.06 19.90
CA ALA A 8 7.82 8.51 20.03
C ALA A 8 7.78 9.31 18.72
N ASN A 9 7.45 8.73 17.56
CA ASN A 9 7.38 9.49 16.31
C ASN A 9 6.55 8.82 15.21
N LYS A 10 5.27 8.53 15.46
CA LYS A 10 4.36 8.03 14.42
C LYS A 10 4.12 9.15 13.38
N PRO A 11 4.34 8.93 12.07
CA PRO A 11 3.92 9.86 11.04
C PRO A 11 2.40 10.02 11.06
N THR A 12 1.93 11.25 10.94
CA THR A 12 0.52 11.52 10.64
C THR A 12 0.34 11.32 9.14
N SER A 13 0.07 10.07 8.72
CA SER A 13 -0.45 9.77 7.38
C SER A 13 -1.91 9.35 7.51
N ASP A 14 -2.74 9.87 6.61
CA ASP A 14 -4.15 9.47 6.48
C ASP A 14 -4.30 8.09 5.80
N ASN A 15 -3.22 7.55 5.23
CA ASN A 15 -3.19 6.23 4.60
C ASN A 15 -2.71 5.15 5.59
N PRO A 16 -3.53 4.12 5.89
CA PRO A 16 -3.13 3.04 6.80
C PRO A 16 -1.89 2.28 6.34
N ARG A 17 -1.62 2.21 5.03
CA ARG A 17 -0.45 1.53 4.46
C ARG A 17 0.87 2.21 4.80
N ASP A 18 0.87 3.54 4.88
CA ASP A 18 2.07 4.30 5.24
C ASP A 18 2.41 4.10 6.72
N VAL A 19 1.38 4.00 7.56
CA VAL A 19 1.53 3.71 8.99
C VAL A 19 2.09 2.30 9.19
N GLU A 20 1.59 1.32 8.45
CA GLU A 20 2.09 -0.06 8.44
C GLU A 20 3.56 -0.13 8.01
N ALA A 21 3.89 0.52 6.88
CA ALA A 21 5.26 0.59 6.36
C ALA A 21 6.22 1.23 7.37
N TRP A 22 5.81 2.35 7.97
CA TRP A 22 6.59 3.03 8.99
C TRP A 22 6.81 2.14 10.22
N ALA A 23 5.77 1.44 10.70
CA ALA A 23 5.87 0.60 11.88
C ALA A 23 6.89 -0.55 11.68
N LEU A 24 6.91 -1.16 10.50
CA LEU A 24 7.90 -2.18 10.12
C LEU A 24 9.32 -1.61 10.06
N ALA A 25 9.49 -0.43 9.42
CA ALA A 25 10.78 0.24 9.35
C ALA A 25 11.30 0.61 10.76
N GLU A 26 10.43 1.08 11.64
CA GLU A 26 10.75 1.41 13.03
C GLU A 26 11.12 0.16 13.84
N ALA A 27 10.42 -0.97 13.65
CA ALA A 27 10.78 -2.24 14.27
C ALA A 27 12.18 -2.70 13.85
N ALA A 28 12.50 -2.64 12.54
CA ALA A 28 13.84 -2.95 12.05
C ALA A 28 14.91 -2.05 12.67
N ARG A 29 14.64 -0.73 12.74
CA ARG A 29 15.56 0.24 13.35
C ARG A 29 15.83 -0.07 14.81
N ARG A 30 14.80 -0.44 15.59
CA ARG A 30 14.93 -0.79 17.01
C ARG A 30 15.75 -2.07 17.21
N ILE A 31 15.52 -3.09 16.39
CA ILE A 31 16.31 -4.35 16.42
C ILE A 31 17.79 -4.05 16.18
N ILE A 32 18.12 -3.24 15.17
CA ILE A 32 19.51 -2.84 14.87
C ILE A 32 20.11 -2.04 16.03
N ALA A 33 19.40 -1.03 16.51
CA ALA A 33 19.89 -0.16 17.58
C ALA A 33 20.19 -0.95 18.86
N ALA A 34 19.26 -1.82 19.28
CA ALA A 34 19.44 -2.66 20.46
C ALA A 34 20.57 -3.68 20.28
N SER A 35 20.70 -4.29 19.09
CA SER A 35 21.79 -5.21 18.77
C SER A 35 23.17 -4.53 18.78
N HIS A 36 23.28 -3.32 18.24
CA HIS A 36 24.52 -2.54 18.25
C HIS A 36 24.89 -2.12 19.67
N ALA A 37 23.92 -1.69 20.47
CA ALA A 37 24.12 -1.32 21.86
C ALA A 37 24.38 -2.53 22.78
N LYS A 38 24.11 -3.76 22.31
CA LYS A 38 24.12 -4.99 23.13
C LYS A 38 23.20 -4.89 24.34
N ASP A 39 22.10 -4.14 24.21
CA ASP A 39 21.09 -3.97 25.24
C ASP A 39 20.06 -5.10 25.13
N GLU A 40 20.15 -6.08 26.04
CA GLU A 40 19.25 -7.22 26.06
C GLU A 40 17.78 -6.82 26.26
N ASN A 41 17.51 -5.86 27.16
CA ASN A 41 16.13 -5.47 27.45
C ASN A 41 15.52 -4.76 26.25
N ALA A 42 16.23 -3.79 25.67
CA ALA A 42 15.77 -3.11 24.46
C ALA A 42 15.63 -4.09 23.28
N TYR A 43 16.48 -5.11 23.19
CA TYR A 43 16.42 -6.11 22.14
C TYR A 43 15.18 -7.01 22.28
N ARG A 44 14.91 -7.51 23.50
CA ARG A 44 13.68 -8.26 23.80
C ARG A 44 12.43 -7.43 23.51
N GLU A 45 12.42 -6.16 23.89
CA GLU A 45 11.30 -5.25 23.60
C GLU A 45 11.12 -5.03 22.10
N ALA A 46 12.21 -4.84 21.35
CA ALA A 46 12.17 -4.70 19.89
C ALA A 46 11.67 -5.97 19.19
N LEU A 47 12.09 -7.15 19.65
CA LEU A 47 11.61 -8.44 19.14
C LEU A 47 10.13 -8.68 19.46
N GLN A 48 9.67 -8.34 20.67
CA GLN A 48 8.25 -8.45 21.03
C GLN A 48 7.37 -7.49 20.24
N LEU A 49 7.85 -6.26 20.00
CA LEU A 49 7.21 -5.32 19.09
C LEU A 49 7.07 -5.92 17.70
N ASN A 50 8.16 -6.46 17.16
CA ASN A 50 8.17 -7.10 15.84
C ASN A 50 7.12 -8.21 15.76
N GLN A 51 7.08 -9.10 16.76
CA GLN A 51 6.10 -10.19 16.80
C GLN A 51 4.65 -9.68 16.82
N ARG A 52 4.35 -8.62 17.59
CA ARG A 52 3.01 -8.03 17.65
C ARG A 52 2.58 -7.45 16.30
N LEU A 53 3.48 -6.77 15.59
CA LEU A 53 3.18 -6.24 14.26
C LEU A 53 2.82 -7.36 13.28
N TRP A 54 3.62 -8.43 13.27
CA TRP A 54 3.39 -9.57 12.39
C TRP A 54 2.12 -10.36 12.75
N THR A 55 1.75 -10.41 14.03
CA THR A 55 0.44 -10.97 14.46
C THR A 55 -0.72 -10.15 13.89
N ILE A 56 -0.61 -8.82 13.86
CA ILE A 56 -1.64 -7.94 13.28
C ILE A 56 -1.75 -8.16 11.77
N PHE A 57 -0.62 -8.23 11.05
CA PHE A 57 -0.63 -8.54 9.61
C PHE A 57 -1.24 -9.92 9.33
N GLN A 58 -0.87 -10.92 10.11
CA GLN A 58 -1.42 -12.27 9.99
C GLN A 58 -2.93 -12.28 10.21
N ALA A 59 -3.44 -11.58 11.23
CA ALA A 59 -4.88 -11.47 11.44
C ALA A 59 -5.58 -10.80 10.23
N ALA A 60 -5.03 -9.69 9.74
CA ALA A 60 -5.62 -8.93 8.63
C ALA A 60 -5.70 -9.72 7.31
N ILE A 61 -4.73 -10.59 7.03
CA ILE A 61 -4.76 -11.43 5.80
C ILE A 61 -5.62 -12.69 5.94
N THR A 62 -5.97 -13.10 7.16
CA THR A 62 -6.83 -14.27 7.40
C THR A 62 -8.33 -13.95 7.39
N GLU A 63 -8.70 -12.67 7.47
CA GLU A 63 -10.10 -12.23 7.34
C GLU A 63 -10.73 -12.69 6.02
N GLU A 64 -12.02 -13.06 6.06
CA GLU A 64 -12.74 -13.56 4.89
C GLU A 64 -12.91 -12.50 3.79
N ASP A 65 -13.06 -11.22 4.19
CA ASP A 65 -13.22 -10.07 3.28
C ASP A 65 -11.87 -9.39 2.95
N CYS A 66 -10.76 -10.13 3.06
CA CYS A 66 -9.46 -9.60 2.71
C CYS A 66 -9.36 -9.39 1.20
N GLY A 67 -9.45 -8.14 0.74
CA GLY A 67 -9.38 -7.76 -0.68
C GLY A 67 -8.03 -7.95 -1.39
N HIS A 68 -7.10 -8.69 -0.78
CA HIS A 68 -5.80 -9.00 -1.40
C HIS A 68 -5.86 -10.24 -2.28
N PRO A 69 -5.09 -10.29 -3.40
CA PRO A 69 -4.97 -11.49 -4.21
C PRO A 69 -4.51 -12.71 -3.38
N PRO A 70 -4.99 -13.93 -3.69
CA PRO A 70 -4.63 -15.14 -2.94
C PRO A 70 -3.12 -15.38 -2.81
N GLU A 71 -2.35 -15.05 -3.85
CA GLU A 71 -0.89 -15.15 -3.85
C GLU A 71 -0.25 -14.21 -2.82
N VAL A 72 -0.70 -12.96 -2.74
CA VAL A 72 -0.21 -11.98 -1.76
C VAL A 72 -0.50 -12.47 -0.34
N ARG A 73 -1.71 -12.98 -0.09
CA ARG A 73 -2.10 -13.54 1.21
C ARG A 73 -1.21 -14.72 1.58
N THR A 74 -0.94 -15.62 0.64
CA THR A 74 -0.07 -16.79 0.84
C THR A 74 1.36 -16.37 1.17
N ASN A 75 1.90 -15.40 0.43
CA ASN A 75 3.25 -14.88 0.65
C ASN A 75 3.38 -14.20 2.03
N ILE A 76 2.41 -13.39 2.43
CA ILE A 76 2.40 -12.76 3.77
C ILE A 76 2.27 -13.81 4.88
N ALA A 77 1.45 -14.85 4.69
CA ALA A 77 1.34 -15.95 5.66
C ALA A 77 2.67 -16.70 5.83
N ALA A 78 3.37 -16.98 4.72
CA ALA A 78 4.68 -17.63 4.75
C ALA A 78 5.74 -16.76 5.46
N LEU A 79 5.76 -15.45 5.18
CA LEU A 79 6.64 -14.50 5.86
C LEU A 79 6.33 -14.41 7.36
N SER A 80 5.04 -14.39 7.74
CA SER A 80 4.63 -14.34 9.15
C SER A 80 5.18 -15.53 9.92
N LEU A 81 5.06 -16.74 9.36
CA LEU A 81 5.61 -17.96 9.98
C LEU A 81 7.14 -17.91 10.12
N LEU A 82 7.84 -17.39 9.11
CA LEU A 82 9.29 -17.22 9.18
C LEU A 82 9.66 -16.23 10.29
N VAL A 83 8.99 -15.08 10.34
CA VAL A 83 9.25 -14.05 11.35
C VAL A 83 8.97 -14.56 12.76
N ASP A 84 7.90 -15.31 12.98
CA ASP A 84 7.59 -15.90 14.28
C ASP A 84 8.68 -16.86 14.75
N ARG A 85 9.16 -17.73 13.85
CA ARG A 85 10.25 -18.68 14.12
C ARG A 85 11.55 -17.96 14.45
N GLU A 86 11.96 -17.01 13.60
CA GLU A 86 13.17 -16.24 13.79
C GLU A 86 13.10 -15.43 15.10
N THR A 87 12.00 -14.71 15.34
CA THR A 87 11.81 -13.91 16.55
C THR A 87 11.87 -14.78 17.80
N THR A 88 11.22 -15.94 17.79
CA THR A 88 11.27 -16.89 18.92
C THR A 88 12.69 -17.39 19.15
N SER A 89 13.41 -17.76 18.08
CA SER A 89 14.80 -18.20 18.19
C SER A 89 15.69 -17.11 18.79
N ARG A 90 15.54 -15.85 18.35
CA ARG A 90 16.29 -14.71 18.89
C ARG A 90 15.94 -14.39 20.34
N LEU A 91 14.69 -14.59 20.76
CA LEU A 91 14.28 -14.38 22.16
C LEU A 91 14.87 -15.44 23.10
N VAL A 92 15.14 -16.64 22.58
CA VAL A 92 15.74 -17.76 23.32
C VAL A 92 17.26 -17.59 23.44
N ASP A 93 17.95 -17.36 22.33
CA ASP A 93 19.42 -17.33 22.31
C ASP A 93 20.03 -15.94 22.54
N LEU A 94 19.26 -14.88 22.33
CA LEU A 94 19.69 -13.47 22.39
C LEU A 94 20.95 -13.17 21.58
N ASP A 95 21.14 -13.90 20.49
CA ASP A 95 22.29 -13.71 19.64
C ASP A 95 22.07 -12.50 18.74
N PHE A 96 22.69 -11.39 19.15
CA PHE A 96 22.67 -10.09 18.49
C PHE A 96 23.30 -10.10 17.09
N SER A 97 24.06 -11.14 16.71
CA SER A 97 24.69 -11.22 15.39
C SER A 97 23.75 -11.70 14.29
N LYS A 98 22.59 -12.27 14.65
CA LYS A 98 21.65 -12.90 13.71
C LYS A 98 20.38 -12.07 13.50
N ILE A 99 20.54 -10.77 13.28
CA ILE A 99 19.39 -9.86 13.11
C ILE A 99 18.98 -9.68 11.65
N ASP A 100 19.84 -10.03 10.70
CA ASP A 100 19.70 -9.67 9.29
C ASP A 100 18.40 -10.17 8.67
N THR A 101 17.99 -11.40 8.97
CA THR A 101 16.73 -11.98 8.44
C THR A 101 15.53 -11.11 8.81
N LEU A 102 15.36 -10.79 10.10
CA LEU A 102 14.26 -9.98 10.60
C LEU A 102 14.30 -8.55 10.05
N VAL A 103 15.49 -7.94 10.04
CA VAL A 103 15.70 -6.59 9.55
C VAL A 103 15.37 -6.48 8.05
N ASN A 104 15.84 -7.42 7.24
CA ASN A 104 15.65 -7.41 5.80
C ASN A 104 14.19 -7.64 5.43
N ILE A 105 13.50 -8.59 6.10
CA ILE A 105 12.07 -8.82 5.88
C ILE A 105 11.28 -7.54 6.16
N ASN A 106 11.48 -6.91 7.32
CA ASN A 106 10.77 -5.70 7.68
C ASN A 106 11.01 -4.54 6.71
N ARG A 107 12.27 -4.33 6.30
CA ARG A 107 12.62 -3.28 5.33
C ARG A 107 11.99 -3.53 3.97
N ASN A 108 12.09 -4.75 3.45
CA ASN A 108 11.56 -5.09 2.13
C ASN A 108 10.03 -4.97 2.08
N VAL A 109 9.34 -5.43 3.12
CA VAL A 109 7.88 -5.30 3.21
C VAL A 109 7.47 -3.83 3.37
N ALA A 110 8.17 -3.06 4.21
CA ALA A 110 7.94 -1.62 4.34
C ALA A 110 8.09 -0.89 3.00
N SER A 111 9.18 -1.14 2.27
CA SER A 111 9.41 -0.56 0.94
C SER A 111 8.32 -0.95 -0.05
N GLY A 112 7.88 -2.21 -0.03
CA GLY A 112 6.77 -2.68 -0.87
C GLY A 112 5.45 -1.96 -0.57
N LEU A 113 5.13 -1.77 0.71
CA LEU A 113 3.91 -1.08 1.14
C LEU A 113 3.92 0.41 0.75
N THR A 114 5.05 1.10 0.91
CA THR A 114 5.20 2.50 0.49
C THR A 114 5.03 2.65 -1.02
N ALA A 115 5.69 1.80 -1.83
CA ALA A 115 5.58 1.86 -3.29
C ALA A 115 4.14 1.61 -3.79
N GLN A 116 3.41 0.70 -3.14
CA GLN A 116 1.99 0.48 -3.45
C GLN A 116 1.12 1.68 -3.04
N GLY A 117 1.39 2.30 -1.89
CA GLY A 117 0.71 3.52 -1.45
C GLY A 117 0.85 4.67 -2.44
N GLU A 118 2.09 4.91 -2.91
CA GLU A 118 2.39 5.94 -3.93
C GLU A 118 1.68 5.65 -5.26
N PHE A 119 1.68 4.39 -5.70
CA PHE A 119 0.99 3.98 -6.94
C PHE A 119 -0.53 4.18 -6.87
N ILE A 120 -1.15 3.86 -5.73
CA ILE A 120 -2.59 4.07 -5.51
C ILE A 120 -2.91 5.56 -5.44
N ALA A 121 -2.11 6.35 -4.73
CA ALA A 121 -2.29 7.80 -4.64
C ALA A 121 -2.17 8.49 -6.02
N ALA A 122 -1.20 8.08 -6.84
CA ALA A 122 -1.02 8.59 -8.20
C ALA A 122 -2.21 8.25 -9.14
N GLN A 123 -2.80 7.06 -9.00
CA GLN A 123 -4.00 6.69 -9.75
C GLN A 123 -5.23 7.50 -9.33
N GLN A 124 -5.39 7.77 -8.03
CA GLN A 124 -6.50 8.58 -7.54
C GLN A 124 -6.40 10.04 -7.98
N ALA A 125 -5.18 10.60 -8.03
CA ALA A 125 -4.94 11.97 -8.51
C ALA A 125 -5.16 12.14 -10.03
N THR A 126 -5.19 11.05 -10.80
CA THR A 126 -5.44 11.06 -12.25
C THR A 126 -6.86 10.68 -12.63
N GLN A 127 -7.70 10.24 -11.68
CA GLN A 127 -9.14 10.07 -11.93
C GLN A 127 -9.87 11.42 -11.89
N PRO A 128 -10.68 11.77 -12.91
CA PRO A 128 -11.54 12.94 -12.83
C PRO A 128 -12.48 12.81 -11.63
N PRO A 129 -12.78 13.93 -10.93
CA PRO A 129 -13.62 13.88 -9.74
C PRO A 129 -14.95 13.18 -10.05
N PRO A 130 -15.49 12.37 -9.12
CA PRO A 130 -16.77 11.73 -9.32
C PRO A 130 -17.82 12.79 -9.66
N PRO A 131 -18.75 12.52 -10.59
CA PRO A 131 -19.81 13.47 -10.92
C PRO A 131 -20.56 13.79 -9.62
N ALA A 132 -20.68 15.08 -9.30
CA ALA A 132 -21.37 15.55 -8.10
C ALA A 132 -22.76 14.89 -8.02
N PRO A 133 -23.17 14.32 -6.87
CA PRO A 133 -24.49 13.76 -6.74
C PRO A 133 -25.50 14.90 -6.79
N GLY A 134 -26.30 14.97 -7.87
CA GLY A 134 -27.49 15.81 -7.91
C GLY A 134 -27.62 16.85 -9.02
N GLN A 135 -27.08 16.63 -10.23
CA GLN A 135 -27.71 17.26 -11.40
C GLN A 135 -28.77 16.30 -11.96
N PRO A 136 -30.08 16.57 -11.77
CA PRO A 136 -31.09 15.81 -12.47
C PRO A 136 -30.87 16.00 -13.96
N ALA A 137 -30.80 14.88 -14.70
CA ALA A 137 -30.79 14.88 -16.15
C ALA A 137 -32.05 15.64 -16.63
N GLY A 138 -31.86 16.90 -17.01
CA GLY A 138 -32.93 17.73 -17.54
C GLY A 138 -33.56 17.04 -18.73
N MET A 139 -34.86 16.76 -18.63
CA MET A 139 -35.68 16.33 -19.75
C MET A 139 -35.42 17.25 -20.93
N ARG A 140 -34.82 16.70 -22.00
CA ARG A 140 -34.73 17.40 -23.29
C ARG A 140 -36.16 17.59 -23.80
N PRO A 141 -36.61 18.80 -24.16
CA PRO A 141 -37.88 18.94 -24.87
C PRO A 141 -37.74 18.27 -26.23
N ALA A 142 -38.74 17.47 -26.60
CA ALA A 142 -38.83 16.85 -27.91
C ALA A 142 -38.91 17.94 -29.01
N VAL A 143 -37.97 17.91 -29.95
CA VAL A 143 -38.02 18.72 -31.17
C VAL A 143 -38.97 18.02 -32.16
N PRO A 144 -39.97 18.70 -32.73
CA PRO A 144 -40.86 18.08 -33.73
C PRO A 144 -40.15 17.93 -35.08
N PRO A 145 -40.54 16.96 -35.93
CA PRO A 145 -39.89 16.75 -37.22
C PRO A 145 -40.34 17.83 -38.22
N ARG A 146 -39.39 18.38 -39.00
CA ARG A 146 -39.70 19.15 -40.22
C ARG A 146 -39.36 18.36 -41.48
N PRO A 147 -40.08 18.62 -42.58
CA PRO A 147 -40.28 17.69 -43.67
C PRO A 147 -39.14 17.71 -44.71
N MET A 148 -39.11 16.64 -45.51
CA MET A 148 -38.22 16.46 -46.65
C MET A 148 -38.32 17.60 -47.67
N GLY A 149 -37.15 18.11 -48.09
CA GLY A 149 -36.97 18.93 -49.27
C GLY A 149 -35.64 18.57 -49.94
N GLN A 150 -35.71 18.09 -51.18
CA GLN A 150 -34.57 17.80 -52.07
C GLN A 150 -33.88 19.09 -52.54
N SER A 151 -32.56 19.10 -52.72
CA SER A 151 -31.89 18.95 -54.04
C SER A 151 -30.49 19.60 -54.09
N ASP A 152 -29.60 18.88 -54.78
CA ASP A 152 -28.46 19.28 -55.63
C ASP A 152 -27.12 19.82 -55.10
N ALA A 153 -26.07 19.27 -55.73
CA ALA A 153 -24.63 19.25 -55.42
C ALA A 153 -23.84 20.47 -56.02
N PRO A 154 -22.47 20.59 -56.04
CA PRO A 154 -21.46 19.59 -56.45
C PRO A 154 -20.14 19.59 -55.60
N PRO A 155 -19.08 18.80 -55.93
CA PRO A 155 -18.03 18.39 -55.00
C PRO A 155 -16.81 19.33 -55.00
N VAL A 156 -16.08 19.40 -53.88
CA VAL A 156 -14.77 20.07 -53.83
C VAL A 156 -13.66 19.09 -53.44
N ASN A 157 -12.95 18.71 -54.51
CA ASN A 157 -11.59 18.20 -54.68
C ASN A 157 -10.72 17.84 -53.45
N ARG A 158 -10.30 16.58 -53.37
CA ARG A 158 -9.22 16.08 -52.50
C ARG A 158 -7.93 15.89 -53.30
N GLU A 159 -7.18 16.96 -53.51
CA GLU A 159 -5.79 16.85 -53.98
C GLU A 159 -4.93 17.97 -53.38
N SER A 160 -4.08 17.61 -52.41
CA SER A 160 -2.66 17.98 -52.34
C SER A 160 -2.06 17.37 -51.06
N LEU A 161 -1.32 16.25 -51.12
CA LEU A 161 0.12 16.21 -51.40
C LEU A 161 0.94 17.07 -50.43
N ARG A 162 1.52 16.46 -49.38
CA ARG A 162 2.92 16.01 -49.39
C ARG A 162 3.39 15.52 -48.02
N ILE A 163 3.82 14.26 -48.02
CA ILE A 163 4.94 13.75 -47.23
C ILE A 163 6.09 14.77 -47.24
N SER A 164 6.69 14.98 -46.08
CA SER A 164 8.13 15.18 -45.97
C SER A 164 8.65 14.40 -44.77
N ILE A 165 9.73 13.67 -45.07
CA ILE A 165 10.66 12.97 -44.19
C ILE A 165 11.25 13.94 -43.15
#